data_AF-A0A936ADS6-F1
#
_entry.id   AF-A0A936ADS6-F1
#
_cell.length_a   1.000
_cell.length_b   1.000
_cell.length_c   1.000
_cell.angle_alpha   90.00
_cell.angle_beta   90.00
_cell.angle_gamma   90.00
#
_symmetry.space_group_name_H-M   'P 1'
#
loop_
_entity.id
_entity.type
_entity.pdbx_description
1 polymer ?
#
loop_
_entity_poly.entity_id
_entity_poly.type
_entity_poly.pdbx_seq_one_letter_code
_entity_poly.pdbx_strand_id
1 'polypeptide(L)'
;MGRAAKAMLVIIGLVGVLMLIGLAVVVYLVTRDGGAFMKDQQRVVNEGRQYGTTASDSACLVEAQKRLKAEAGFGGGLKSVVFLQHCVKPARKSDAYCEGVPMPLEMIDSAAYQQKQCDDAGLGNNPFCPSLYSEVQQECYRRWLDKKFEE
;
A
#
# COMPACT_ATOMS: atom_id res chain seq x y z
N MET A 1 24.37 45.99 -7.74
CA MET A 1 23.67 44.78 -7.27
C MET A 1 23.87 44.63 -5.77
N GLY A 2 22.81 44.76 -4.97
CA GLY A 2 22.88 44.75 -3.51
C GLY A 2 23.40 43.42 -2.96
N ARG A 3 24.07 43.45 -1.81
CA ARG A 3 24.63 42.25 -1.13
C ARG A 3 23.59 41.13 -0.95
N ALA A 4 22.32 41.49 -0.76
CA ALA A 4 21.20 40.55 -0.67
C ALA A 4 20.93 39.78 -1.98
N ALA A 5 21.02 40.42 -3.15
CA ALA A 5 20.79 39.76 -4.44
C ALA A 5 21.88 38.73 -4.76
N LYS A 6 23.12 38.99 -4.34
CA LYS A 6 24.24 38.04 -4.47
C LYS A 6 24.07 36.84 -3.54
N ALA A 7 23.61 37.05 -2.31
CA ALA A 7 23.36 35.97 -1.36
C ALA A 7 22.23 35.03 -1.84
N MET A 8 21.16 35.58 -2.42
CA MET A 8 20.04 34.79 -2.93
C MET A 8 20.44 33.88 -4.10
N LEU A 9 21.25 34.39 -5.03
CA LEU A 9 21.77 33.60 -6.15
C LEU A 9 22.65 32.42 -5.70
N VAL A 10 23.46 32.62 -4.65
CA VAL A 10 24.30 31.56 -4.08
C VAL A 10 23.45 30.47 -3.45
N ILE A 11 22.39 30.83 -2.71
CA ILE A 11 21.48 29.86 -2.07
C ILE A 11 20.73 29.05 -3.13
N ILE A 12 20.19 29.69 -4.17
CA ILE A 12 19.49 29.00 -5.26
C ILE A 12 20.44 28.06 -6.00
N GLY A 13 21.67 28.50 -6.27
CA GLY A 13 22.70 27.66 -6.88
C GLY A 13 23.03 26.44 -6.02
N LEU A 14 23.18 26.62 -4.71
CA LEU A 14 23.49 25.54 -3.77
C LEU A 14 22.35 24.50 -3.69
N VAL A 15 21.10 24.97 -3.60
CA VAL A 15 19.92 24.09 -3.59
C VAL A 15 19.79 23.33 -4.90
N GLY A 16 20.03 24.00 -6.04
CA GLY A 16 20.04 23.36 -7.36
C GLY A 16 21.08 22.25 -7.46
N VAL A 17 22.31 22.51 -6.99
CA VAL A 17 23.38 21.50 -6.97
C VAL A 17 23.02 20.33 -6.05
N LEU A 18 22.47 20.59 -4.86
CA LEU A 18 22.02 19.53 -3.96
C LEU A 18 20.91 18.66 -4.55
N MET A 19 19.95 19.25 -5.26
CA MET A 19 18.92 18.48 -5.99
C MET A 19 19.53 17.58 -7.06
N LEU A 20 20.47 18.10 -7.85
CA LEU A 20 21.13 17.32 -8.91
C LEU A 20 21.95 16.15 -8.33
N ILE A 21 22.64 16.37 -7.20
CA ILE A 21 23.34 15.31 -6.48
C ILE A 21 22.34 14.26 -5.98
N GLY A 22 21.23 14.68 -5.37
CA GLY A 22 20.17 13.78 -4.91
C GLY A 22 19.61 12.91 -6.05
N LEU A 23 19.31 13.52 -7.19
CA LEU A 23 18.86 12.82 -8.40
C LEU A 23 19.92 11.81 -8.90
N ALA A 24 21.18 12.21 -8.97
CA ALA A 24 22.27 11.33 -9.41
C ALA A 24 22.43 10.12 -8.47
N VAL A 25 22.30 10.31 -7.16
CA VAL A 25 22.33 9.22 -6.17
C VAL A 25 21.15 8.28 -6.37
N VAL A 26 19.93 8.79 -6.55
CA VAL A 26 18.74 7.95 -6.81
C VAL A 26 18.91 7.14 -8.09
N VAL A 27 19.34 7.77 -9.19
CA VAL A 27 19.58 7.08 -10.47
C VAL A 27 20.69 6.04 -10.32
N TYR A 28 21.78 6.35 -9.62
CA TYR A 28 22.86 5.40 -9.36
C TYR A 28 22.40 4.18 -8.57
N LEU A 29 21.63 4.38 -7.50
CA LEU A 29 21.08 3.29 -6.69
C LEU A 29 20.09 2.45 -7.49
N VAL A 30 19.19 3.08 -8.25
CA VAL A 30 18.22 2.39 -9.11
C VAL A 30 18.90 1.61 -10.23
N THR A 31 19.99 2.11 -10.82
CA THR A 31 20.69 1.40 -11.90
C THR A 31 21.62 0.30 -11.37
N ARG A 32 22.20 0.47 -10.18
CA ARG A 32 23.09 -0.52 -9.54
C ARG A 32 22.31 -1.67 -8.91
N ASP A 33 21.23 -1.37 -8.20
CA ASP A 33 20.40 -2.36 -7.49
C ASP A 33 19.13 -2.72 -8.26
N GLY A 34 18.97 -2.23 -9.49
CA GLY A 34 17.74 -2.22 -10.31
C GLY A 34 17.04 -3.54 -10.61
N GLY A 35 17.58 -4.65 -10.13
CA GLY A 35 16.87 -5.93 -10.10
C GLY A 35 16.28 -6.29 -8.74
N ALA A 36 16.88 -5.87 -7.62
CA ALA A 36 16.54 -6.40 -6.31
C ALA A 36 15.15 -5.94 -5.84
N PHE A 37 14.85 -4.65 -5.91
CA PHE A 37 13.54 -4.11 -5.49
C PHE A 37 12.41 -4.59 -6.42
N MET A 38 12.63 -4.56 -7.73
CA MET A 38 11.65 -5.07 -8.71
C MET A 38 11.41 -6.58 -8.55
N LYS A 39 12.47 -7.39 -8.39
CA LYS A 39 12.32 -8.85 -8.16
C LYS A 39 11.61 -9.15 -6.85
N ASP A 40 11.89 -8.39 -5.80
CA ASP A 40 11.27 -8.56 -4.50
C ASP A 40 9.78 -8.20 -4.52
N GLN A 41 9.41 -7.10 -5.20
CA GLN A 41 7.99 -6.81 -5.47
C GLN A 41 7.32 -7.89 -6.33
N GLN A 42 7.96 -8.31 -7.42
CA GLN A 42 7.43 -9.38 -8.28
C GLN A 42 7.21 -10.67 -7.48
N ARG A 43 8.11 -10.96 -6.53
CA ARG A 43 7.99 -12.10 -5.62
C ARG A 43 6.73 -11.98 -4.76
N VAL A 44 6.51 -10.83 -4.12
CA VAL A 44 5.33 -10.58 -3.28
C VAL A 44 4.02 -10.65 -4.09
N VAL A 45 4.03 -10.15 -5.33
CA VAL A 45 2.89 -10.25 -6.26
C VAL A 45 2.59 -11.72 -6.59
N ASN A 46 3.63 -12.50 -6.92
CA ASN A 46 3.48 -13.91 -7.25
C ASN A 46 3.05 -14.74 -6.03
N GLU A 47 3.63 -14.47 -4.86
CA GLU A 47 3.25 -15.09 -3.59
C GLU A 47 1.78 -14.82 -3.27
N GLY A 48 1.35 -13.55 -3.37
CA GLY A 48 -0.05 -13.17 -3.17
C GLY A 48 -0.96 -13.96 -4.11
N ARG A 49 -0.66 -13.95 -5.41
CA ARG A 49 -1.46 -14.67 -6.41
C ARG A 49 -1.51 -16.18 -6.14
N GLN A 50 -0.38 -16.80 -5.84
CA GLN A 50 -0.29 -18.24 -5.55
C GLN A 50 -1.01 -18.63 -4.26
N TYR A 51 -0.93 -17.81 -3.22
CA TYR A 51 -1.68 -18.06 -2.00
C TYR A 51 -3.18 -17.97 -2.26
N GLY A 52 -3.60 -16.93 -2.99
CA GLY A 52 -4.99 -16.69 -3.32
C GLY A 52 -5.64 -17.83 -4.13
N THR A 53 -4.93 -18.55 -5.00
CA THR A 53 -5.55 -19.64 -5.79
C THR A 53 -6.10 -20.79 -4.94
N THR A 54 -5.65 -20.92 -3.69
CA THR A 54 -6.10 -21.97 -2.75
C THR A 54 -6.78 -21.42 -1.51
N ALA A 55 -6.75 -20.10 -1.31
CA ALA A 55 -7.24 -19.42 -0.12
C ALA A 55 -8.60 -18.73 -0.36
N SER A 56 -9.31 -18.44 0.74
CA SER A 56 -10.41 -17.47 0.73
C SER A 56 -9.89 -16.04 0.81
N ASP A 57 -10.72 -15.08 0.42
CA ASP A 57 -10.44 -13.65 0.60
C ASP A 57 -10.20 -13.28 2.08
N SER A 58 -10.97 -13.86 3.01
CA SER A 58 -10.72 -13.72 4.46
C SER A 58 -9.35 -14.25 4.89
N ALA A 59 -8.91 -15.38 4.36
CA ALA A 59 -7.59 -15.94 4.64
C ALA A 59 -6.46 -15.07 4.06
N CYS A 60 -6.67 -14.42 2.91
CA CYS A 60 -5.74 -13.44 2.37
C CYS A 60 -5.57 -12.24 3.32
N LEU A 61 -6.66 -11.72 3.88
CA LEU A 61 -6.61 -10.60 4.83
C LEU A 61 -5.88 -10.99 6.13
N VAL A 62 -6.20 -12.15 6.70
CA VAL A 62 -5.53 -12.66 7.91
C VAL A 62 -4.03 -12.83 7.70
N GLU A 63 -3.63 -13.39 6.55
CA GLU A 63 -2.21 -13.57 6.23
C GLU A 63 -1.51 -12.23 5.99
N ALA A 64 -2.19 -11.26 5.35
CA ALA A 64 -1.64 -9.92 5.17
C ALA A 64 -1.45 -9.17 6.50
N GLN A 65 -2.40 -9.30 7.45
CA GLN A 65 -2.27 -8.77 8.81
C GLN A 65 -1.09 -9.42 9.54
N LYS A 66 -0.93 -10.74 9.40
CA LYS A 66 0.20 -11.46 10.01
C LYS A 66 1.54 -10.97 9.47
N ARG A 67 1.66 -10.81 8.15
CA ARG A 67 2.85 -10.23 7.50
C ARG A 67 3.12 -8.81 7.99
N LEU A 68 2.06 -8.00 8.11
CA LEU A 68 2.15 -6.63 8.58
C LEU A 68 2.59 -6.51 10.05
N LYS A 69 2.25 -7.49 10.89
CA LYS A 69 2.73 -7.60 12.28
C LYS A 69 4.19 -8.05 12.36
N ALA A 70 4.59 -8.95 11.47
CA ALA A 70 5.91 -9.58 11.50
C ALA A 70 7.01 -8.66 10.95
N GLU A 71 6.71 -7.90 9.89
CA GLU A 71 7.68 -7.02 9.24
C GLU A 71 7.47 -5.54 9.65
N ALA A 72 8.34 -5.05 10.54
CA ALA A 72 8.35 -3.64 10.91
C ALA A 72 9.00 -2.77 9.81
N GLY A 73 8.51 -1.54 9.65
CA GLY A 73 9.07 -0.54 8.75
C GLY A 73 8.37 -0.40 7.40
N PHE A 74 8.82 0.58 6.62
CA PHE A 74 8.12 1.01 5.39
C PHE A 74 8.02 -0.08 4.32
N GLY A 75 9.11 -0.84 4.12
CA GLY A 75 9.17 -1.89 3.11
C GLY A 75 8.21 -3.05 3.39
N GLY A 76 8.16 -3.55 4.62
CA GLY A 76 7.30 -4.68 4.99
C GLY A 76 5.81 -4.33 4.99
N GLY A 77 5.49 -3.10 5.40
CA GLY A 77 4.12 -2.59 5.35
C GLY A 77 3.56 -2.55 3.93
N LEU A 78 4.31 -1.95 3.01
CA LEU A 78 3.90 -1.87 1.61
C LEU A 78 3.76 -3.26 0.97
N LYS A 79 4.69 -4.18 1.26
CA LYS A 79 4.60 -5.57 0.77
C LYS A 79 3.35 -6.27 1.24
N SER A 80 2.93 -6.04 2.49
CA SER A 80 1.73 -6.67 3.05
C SER A 80 0.46 -6.19 2.33
N VAL A 81 0.40 -4.89 1.98
CA VAL A 81 -0.69 -4.33 1.17
C VAL A 81 -0.68 -4.90 -0.26
N VAL A 82 0.47 -4.92 -0.92
CA VAL A 82 0.63 -5.50 -2.27
C VAL A 82 0.26 -6.99 -2.28
N PHE A 83 0.68 -7.74 -1.26
CA PHE A 83 0.31 -9.14 -1.08
C PHE A 83 -1.21 -9.30 -1.04
N LEU A 84 -1.91 -8.55 -0.19
CA LEU A 84 -3.37 -8.62 -0.07
C LEU A 84 -4.05 -8.34 -1.41
N GLN A 85 -3.65 -7.26 -2.07
CA GLN A 85 -4.22 -6.83 -3.36
C GLN A 85 -4.11 -7.92 -4.44
N HIS A 86 -3.01 -8.66 -4.46
CA HIS A 86 -2.79 -9.74 -5.42
C HIS A 86 -3.31 -11.11 -4.95
N CYS A 87 -3.51 -11.28 -3.65
CA CYS A 87 -4.09 -12.47 -3.05
C CYS A 87 -5.61 -12.52 -3.23
N VAL A 88 -6.30 -11.42 -2.95
CA VAL A 88 -7.77 -11.40 -2.95
C VAL A 88 -8.37 -11.59 -4.34
N LYS A 89 -7.61 -11.28 -5.41
CA LYS A 89 -8.06 -11.37 -6.80
C LYS A 89 -8.39 -12.81 -7.23
N PRO A 90 -7.47 -13.78 -7.15
CA PRO A 90 -7.74 -15.19 -7.46
C PRO A 90 -8.42 -15.95 -6.30
N ALA A 91 -8.53 -15.35 -5.11
CA ALA A 91 -9.12 -15.99 -3.94
C ALA A 91 -10.60 -16.36 -4.11
N ARG A 92 -11.00 -17.43 -3.42
CA ARG A 92 -12.41 -17.80 -3.30
C ARG A 92 -13.16 -16.69 -2.60
N LYS A 93 -14.11 -16.09 -3.31
CA LYS A 93 -14.94 -14.99 -2.82
C LYS A 93 -15.90 -15.51 -1.76
N SER A 94 -16.03 -14.81 -0.64
CA SER A 94 -17.05 -15.06 0.37
C SER A 94 -17.91 -13.82 0.58
N ASP A 95 -19.21 -14.00 0.83
CA ASP A 95 -20.11 -12.86 1.09
C ASP A 95 -19.79 -12.17 2.41
N ALA A 96 -19.36 -12.95 3.42
CA ALA A 96 -18.93 -12.44 4.72
C ALA A 96 -17.72 -11.50 4.64
N TYR A 97 -16.92 -11.55 3.58
CA TYR A 97 -15.74 -10.68 3.43
C TYR A 97 -16.09 -9.20 3.30
N CYS A 98 -17.26 -8.89 2.71
CA CYS A 98 -17.72 -7.53 2.49
C CYS A 98 -18.85 -7.10 3.44
N GLU A 99 -19.16 -7.92 4.44
CA GLU A 99 -20.21 -7.64 5.40
C GLU A 99 -19.78 -6.48 6.33
N GLY A 100 -20.61 -5.44 6.41
CA GLY A 100 -20.34 -4.27 7.25
C GLY A 100 -19.21 -3.36 6.76
N VAL A 101 -18.74 -3.55 5.52
CA VAL A 101 -17.71 -2.69 4.91
C VAL A 101 -18.38 -1.43 4.33
N PRO A 102 -18.09 -0.22 4.84
CA PRO A 102 -18.71 1.01 4.34
C PRO A 102 -18.20 1.35 2.94
N MET A 103 -19.01 2.07 2.17
CA MET A 103 -18.61 2.47 0.83
C MET A 103 -17.44 3.46 0.89
N PRO A 104 -16.50 3.42 -0.08
CA PRO A 104 -15.37 4.35 -0.11
C PRO A 104 -15.78 5.84 -0.17
N LEU A 105 -17.00 6.12 -0.65
CA LEU A 105 -17.57 7.47 -0.75
C LEU A 105 -18.07 7.99 0.61
N GLU A 106 -18.28 7.12 1.59
CA GLU A 106 -18.63 7.47 2.98
C GLU A 106 -17.33 7.70 3.76
N MET A 107 -16.68 8.84 3.51
CA MET A 107 -15.32 9.10 3.99
C MET A 107 -15.17 9.02 5.52
N ILE A 108 -16.17 9.49 6.27
CA ILE A 108 -16.16 9.46 7.74
C ILE A 108 -16.27 8.02 8.24
N ASP A 109 -17.22 7.24 7.70
CA ASP A 109 -17.44 5.86 8.09
C ASP A 109 -16.29 4.95 7.66
N SER A 110 -15.65 5.25 6.53
CA SER A 110 -14.44 4.58 6.05
C SER A 110 -13.28 4.73 7.02
N ALA A 111 -13.00 5.94 7.48
CA ALA A 111 -11.92 6.18 8.43
C ALA A 111 -12.19 5.50 9.79
N ALA A 112 -13.43 5.61 10.30
CA ALA A 112 -13.82 4.94 11.54
C ALA A 112 -13.73 3.41 11.43
N TYR A 113 -14.17 2.85 10.29
CA TYR A 113 -14.06 1.43 9.99
C TYR A 113 -12.59 0.99 9.95
N GLN A 114 -11.73 1.67 9.18
CA GLN A 114 -10.31 1.32 9.09
C GLN A 114 -9.64 1.34 10.45
N GLN A 115 -9.88 2.38 11.25
CA GLN A 115 -9.31 2.49 12.59
C GLN A 115 -9.78 1.36 13.50
N LYS A 116 -11.09 1.10 13.56
CA LYS A 116 -11.67 0.02 14.35
C LYS A 116 -11.05 -1.33 13.97
N GLN A 117 -10.98 -1.63 12.68
CA GLN A 117 -10.42 -2.88 12.20
C GLN A 117 -8.93 -3.01 12.49
N CYS A 118 -8.18 -1.90 12.42
CA CYS A 118 -6.79 -1.86 12.85
C CYS A 118 -6.62 -2.14 14.34
N ASP A 119 -7.47 -1.55 15.19
CA ASP A 119 -7.45 -1.78 16.64
C ASP A 119 -7.80 -3.24 16.97
N ASP A 120 -8.87 -3.77 16.37
CA ASP A 120 -9.30 -5.17 16.52
C ASP A 120 -8.20 -6.15 16.06
N ALA A 121 -7.46 -5.80 15.02
CA ALA A 121 -6.32 -6.57 14.54
C ALA A 121 -5.04 -6.36 15.38
N GLY A 122 -5.03 -5.50 16.40
CA GLY A 122 -3.82 -5.18 17.18
C GLY A 122 -2.75 -4.44 16.37
N LEU A 123 -3.18 -3.67 15.37
CA LEU A 123 -2.39 -2.92 14.40
C LEU A 123 -2.67 -1.40 14.46
N GLY A 124 -3.37 -0.90 15.48
CA GLY A 124 -3.78 0.51 15.60
C GLY A 124 -2.66 1.54 15.47
N ASN A 125 -1.42 1.18 15.85
CA ASN A 125 -0.25 2.04 15.72
C ASN A 125 0.56 1.81 14.42
N ASN A 126 0.13 0.90 13.54
CA ASN A 126 0.84 0.59 12.31
C ASN A 126 0.38 1.52 11.17
N PRO A 127 1.26 2.33 10.58
CA PRO A 127 0.89 3.33 9.58
C PRO A 127 0.34 2.74 8.27
N PHE A 128 0.57 1.44 8.01
CA PHE A 128 0.07 0.76 6.80
C PHE A 128 -1.24 0.02 7.03
N CYS A 129 -1.70 -0.09 8.27
CA CYS A 129 -2.94 -0.77 8.56
C CYS A 129 -4.15 -0.12 7.89
N PRO A 130 -4.32 1.23 7.92
CA PRO A 130 -5.41 1.88 7.19
C PRO A 130 -5.38 1.58 5.69
N SER A 131 -4.19 1.55 5.08
CA SER A 131 -4.02 1.20 3.67
C SER A 131 -4.44 -0.24 3.36
N LEU A 132 -4.18 -1.18 4.28
CA LEU A 132 -4.61 -2.58 4.13
C LEU A 132 -6.14 -2.67 4.06
N TYR A 133 -6.85 -1.98 4.96
CA TYR A 133 -8.32 -1.99 4.99
C TYR A 133 -8.94 -1.13 3.88
N SER A 134 -8.24 -0.11 3.38
CA SER A 134 -8.65 0.60 2.18
C SER A 134 -8.71 -0.32 0.96
N GLU A 135 -7.79 -1.28 0.82
CA GLU A 135 -7.85 -2.28 -0.28
C GLU A 135 -9.06 -3.22 -0.12
N VAL A 136 -9.45 -3.56 1.12
CA VAL A 136 -10.68 -4.32 1.39
C VAL A 136 -11.90 -3.53 0.89
N GLN A 137 -11.99 -2.24 1.23
CA GLN A 137 -13.09 -1.37 0.78
C GLN A 137 -13.14 -1.25 -0.76
N GLN A 138 -11.99 -1.09 -1.41
CA GLN A 138 -11.93 -1.01 -2.87
C GLN A 138 -12.39 -2.30 -3.55
N GLU A 139 -11.98 -3.47 -3.04
CA GLU A 139 -12.42 -4.77 -3.55
C GLU A 139 -13.93 -4.97 -3.35
N CYS A 140 -14.47 -4.61 -2.18
CA CYS A 140 -15.89 -4.71 -1.91
C CYS A 140 -16.71 -3.75 -2.78
N TYR A 141 -16.23 -2.53 -2.99
CA TYR A 141 -16.85 -1.58 -3.91
C TYR A 141 -16.85 -2.09 -5.35
N ARG A 142 -15.75 -2.71 -5.81
CA ARG A 142 -15.68 -3.33 -7.14
C ARG A 142 -16.71 -4.45 -7.29
N ARG A 143 -16.83 -5.35 -6.31
CA ARG A 143 -17.84 -6.41 -6.32
C ARG A 143 -19.27 -5.86 -6.33
N TRP A 144 -19.51 -4.75 -5.63
CA TRP A 144 -20.80 -4.07 -5.66
C TRP A 144 -21.12 -3.49 -7.04
N LEU A 145 -20.13 -2.87 -7.69
CA LEU A 145 -20.28 -2.38 -9.07
C LEU A 145 -20.58 -3.52 -10.04
N ASP A 146 -19.81 -4.61 -9.98
CA ASP A 146 -19.99 -5.77 -10.86
C ASP A 146 -21.42 -6.32 -10.74
N LYS A 147 -21.92 -6.54 -9.51
CA LYS A 147 -23.30 -6.98 -9.27
C LYS A 147 -24.35 -6.01 -9.81
N LYS A 148 -24.10 -4.70 -9.75
CA LYS A 148 -25.06 -3.66 -10.16
C LYS A 148 -25.18 -3.50 -11.69
N PHE A 149 -24.12 -3.84 -12.44
CA PHE A 149 -24.07 -3.68 -13.89
C PHE A 149 -24.17 -5.00 -14.68
N GLU A 150 -24.20 -6.15 -13.99
CA GLU A 150 -24.56 -7.46 -14.57
C GLU A 150 -26.09 -7.68 -14.65
N GLU A 151 -26.89 -6.82 -13.99
CA GLU A 151 -28.36 -6.73 -14.09
C GLU A 151 -28.81 -5.77 -15.21
#